data_AF-A0A3P7IFI1-F1
#
_entry.id   AF-A0A3P7IFI1-F1
#
_cell.length_a   1.000
_cell.length_b   1.000
_cell.length_c   1.000
_cell.angle_alpha   90.00
_cell.angle_beta   90.00
_cell.angle_gamma   90.00
#
_symmetry.space_group_name_H-M   'P 1'
#
loop_
_entity.id
_entity.type
_entity.pdbx_description
1 polymer ?
#
loop_
_entity_poly.entity_id
_entity_poly.type
_entity_poly.pdbx_seq_one_letter_code
_entity_poly.pdbx_strand_id
1 'polypeptide(L)'
;MIDDKKLLIGIVGSSIIAYNTVRILYSYMHNRQSPLIPVGTVKALYVYPVKSCKGKKVFSIYCTETGPVSGEVTDRNFIIINGKDGKFYTGRQKPCLVMIETDVQDRVLTLKYGEKCVEVHIDEVLQRRDVRTAKLFHEQISDGLDCGDEVSAFLSEILEEAG
;
A
#
# COMPACT_ATOMS: atom_id res chain seq x y z
N MET A 1 52.45 -33.02 24.35
CA MET A 1 51.89 -33.52 23.07
C MET A 1 50.58 -34.21 23.41
N ILE A 2 49.43 -33.58 23.12
CA ILE A 2 48.14 -34.24 23.32
C ILE A 2 48.09 -35.39 22.32
N ASP A 3 47.78 -36.59 22.79
CA ASP A 3 47.67 -37.80 21.97
C ASP A 3 46.59 -37.57 20.89
N ASP A 4 46.94 -37.70 19.61
CA ASP A 4 46.07 -37.39 18.47
C ASP A 4 44.71 -38.10 18.54
N LYS A 5 44.67 -39.29 19.16
CA LYS A 5 43.42 -40.03 19.41
C LYS A 5 42.48 -39.30 20.36
N LYS A 6 43.01 -38.66 21.41
CA LYS A 6 42.21 -37.89 22.39
C LYS A 6 41.68 -36.60 21.76
N LEU A 7 42.46 -35.96 20.89
CA LEU A 7 42.01 -34.80 20.13
C LEU A 7 40.86 -35.16 19.17
N LEU A 8 40.99 -36.26 18.44
CA LEU A 8 39.98 -36.75 17.50
C LEU A 8 38.65 -37.07 18.20
N ILE A 9 38.70 -37.74 19.36
CA ILE A 9 37.52 -38.04 20.18
C ILE A 9 36.84 -36.75 20.67
N GLY A 10 37.63 -35.74 21.07
CA GLY A 10 37.10 -34.44 21.50
C GLY A 10 36.40 -33.68 20.37
N ILE A 11 36.95 -33.70 19.15
CA ILE A 11 36.36 -33.04 17.97
C ILE A 11 35.04 -33.74 17.58
N VAL A 12 35.03 -35.08 17.52
CA VAL A 12 33.82 -35.83 17.18
C VAL A 12 32.73 -35.63 18.24
N GLY A 13 33.09 -35.72 19.53
CA GLY A 13 32.14 -35.51 20.63
C GLY A 13 31.55 -34.10 20.66
N SER A 14 32.37 -33.07 20.49
CA SER A 14 31.91 -31.67 20.44
C SER A 14 31.03 -31.39 19.22
N SER A 15 31.34 -31.99 18.06
CA SER A 15 30.53 -31.86 16.84
C SER A 15 29.14 -32.49 17.01
N ILE A 16 29.07 -33.66 17.66
CA ILE A 16 27.79 -34.34 17.93
C ILE A 16 26.94 -33.51 18.89
N ILE A 17 27.54 -32.96 19.94
CA ILE A 17 26.84 -32.10 20.91
C ILE A 17 26.33 -30.86 20.19
N ALA A 18 27.20 -30.13 19.48
CA ALA A 18 26.83 -28.92 18.76
C ALA A 18 25.68 -29.17 17.76
N TYR A 19 25.76 -30.24 16.96
CA TYR A 19 24.70 -30.61 16.04
C TYR A 19 23.37 -30.88 16.74
N ASN A 20 23.38 -31.63 17.84
CA ASN A 20 22.16 -31.93 18.59
C ASN A 20 21.58 -30.70 19.28
N THR A 21 22.42 -29.81 19.82
CA THR A 21 21.97 -28.56 20.43
C THR A 21 21.31 -27.65 19.40
N VAL A 22 21.93 -27.47 18.22
CA VAL A 22 21.35 -26.71 17.11
C VAL A 22 20.04 -27.33 16.64
N ARG A 23 19.97 -28.66 16.50
CA ARG A 23 18.75 -29.38 16.10
C ARG A 23 17.61 -29.18 17.10
N ILE A 24 17.88 -29.29 18.40
CA ILE A 24 16.89 -29.10 19.45
C ILE A 24 16.41 -27.65 19.48
N LEU A 25 17.33 -26.67 19.38
CA LEU A 25 16.98 -25.25 19.32
C LEU A 25 16.12 -24.93 18.10
N TYR A 26 16.50 -25.42 16.92
CA TYR A 26 15.74 -25.25 15.69
C TYR A 26 14.33 -25.85 15.84
N SER A 27 14.22 -27.07 16.37
CA SER A 27 12.92 -27.71 16.60
C SER A 27 12.10 -26.96 17.64
N TYR A 28 12.70 -26.45 18.71
CA TYR A 28 11.98 -25.68 19.73
C TYR A 28 11.46 -24.34 19.19
N MET A 29 12.27 -23.65 18.39
CA MET A 29 11.87 -22.39 17.75
C MET A 29 10.80 -22.60 16.68
N HIS A 30 10.91 -23.68 15.90
CA HIS A 30 9.98 -23.97 14.79
C HIS A 30 8.69 -24.65 15.26
N ASN A 31 8.75 -25.48 16.31
CA ASN A 31 7.58 -26.15 16.91
C ASN A 31 6.92 -25.33 18.01
N ARG A 32 7.16 -24.01 18.08
CA ARG A 32 6.26 -23.13 18.82
C ARG A 32 4.92 -23.12 18.10
N GLN A 33 4.10 -24.12 18.41
CA GLN A 33 2.71 -24.17 17.98
C GLN A 33 2.02 -22.97 18.57
N SER A 34 1.69 -22.01 17.71
CA SER A 34 0.79 -20.94 18.08
C SER A 34 -0.53 -21.56 18.55
N PRO A 35 -1.15 -21.07 19.63
CA PRO A 35 -2.50 -21.51 20.00
C PRO A 35 -3.54 -21.13 18.94
N LEU A 36 -3.15 -20.34 17.93
CA LEU A 36 -4.01 -19.86 16.86
C LEU A 36 -4.15 -20.92 15.76
N ILE A 37 -5.39 -21.15 15.34
CA ILE A 37 -5.72 -22.02 14.20
C ILE A 37 -5.56 -21.20 12.90
N PRO A 38 -4.77 -21.66 11.92
CA PRO A 38 -4.66 -20.98 10.63
C PRO A 38 -6.00 -21.07 9.87
N VAL A 39 -6.60 -19.92 9.56
CA VAL A 39 -7.90 -19.83 8.87
C VAL A 39 -7.79 -19.54 7.37
N GLY A 40 -6.58 -19.26 6.87
CA GLY A 40 -6.35 -18.97 5.47
C GLY A 40 -4.95 -18.43 5.19
N THR A 41 -4.68 -18.20 3.91
CA THR A 41 -3.44 -17.58 3.43
C THR A 41 -3.79 -16.45 2.48
N VAL A 42 -3.09 -15.33 2.60
CA VAL A 42 -3.29 -14.17 1.74
C VAL A 42 -2.87 -14.52 0.31
N LYS A 43 -3.82 -14.46 -0.64
CA LYS A 43 -3.56 -14.75 -2.05
C LYS A 43 -2.95 -13.56 -2.79
N ALA A 44 -3.39 -12.35 -2.47
CA ALA A 44 -2.95 -11.12 -3.13
C ALA A 44 -3.21 -9.91 -2.23
N LEU A 45 -2.43 -8.86 -2.47
CA LEU A 45 -2.54 -7.57 -1.79
C LEU A 45 -2.79 -6.48 -2.83
N TYR A 46 -3.60 -5.49 -2.45
CA TYR A 46 -3.96 -4.36 -3.29
C TYR A 46 -3.93 -3.08 -2.48
N VAL A 47 -3.49 -1.99 -3.10
CA VAL A 47 -3.54 -0.63 -2.56
C VAL A 47 -4.26 0.26 -3.57
N TYR A 48 -5.05 1.21 -3.08
CA TYR A 48 -5.89 2.09 -3.88
C TYR A 48 -5.47 3.55 -3.66
N PRO A 49 -4.45 4.08 -4.38
CA PRO A 49 -3.97 5.43 -4.14
C PRO A 49 -5.09 6.49 -4.19
N VAL A 50 -5.97 6.40 -5.21
CA VAL A 50 -7.14 7.27 -5.37
C VAL A 50 -8.42 6.53 -5.00
N LYS A 51 -9.27 7.16 -4.17
CA LYS A 51 -10.53 6.59 -3.72
C LYS A 51 -11.44 6.21 -4.90
N SER A 52 -11.92 4.96 -4.90
CA SER A 52 -12.81 4.37 -5.92
C SER A 52 -12.17 4.10 -7.28
N CYS A 53 -10.88 4.37 -7.47
CA CYS A 53 -10.15 4.02 -8.69
C CYS A 53 -9.65 2.57 -8.67
N LYS A 54 -9.02 2.13 -9.76
CA LYS A 54 -8.47 0.77 -9.89
C LYS A 54 -7.36 0.54 -8.87
N GLY A 55 -7.43 -0.60 -8.18
CA GLY A 55 -6.41 -1.00 -7.20
C GLY A 55 -5.14 -1.50 -7.87
N LYS A 56 -3.99 -1.06 -7.35
CA LYS A 56 -2.66 -1.56 -7.72
C LYS A 56 -2.34 -2.83 -6.94
N LYS A 57 -2.06 -3.91 -7.64
CA LYS A 57 -1.60 -5.17 -7.03
C LYS A 57 -0.17 -4.96 -6.53
N VAL A 58 0.11 -5.35 -5.29
CA VAL A 58 1.42 -5.20 -4.65
C VAL A 58 1.91 -6.52 -4.07
N PHE A 59 3.22 -6.67 -3.95
CA PHE A 59 3.83 -7.86 -3.34
C PHE A 59 3.78 -7.83 -1.82
N SER A 60 3.97 -6.65 -1.22
CA SER A 60 3.96 -6.45 0.23
C SER A 60 3.35 -5.09 0.58
N ILE A 61 2.83 -4.99 1.80
CA ILE A 61 2.30 -3.77 2.39
C ILE A 61 2.85 -3.61 3.81
N TYR A 62 3.05 -2.36 4.21
CA TYR A 62 3.29 -1.98 5.60
C TYR A 62 1.96 -1.48 6.19
N CYS A 63 1.51 -2.11 7.28
CA CYS A 63 0.29 -1.70 7.95
C CYS A 63 0.57 -0.52 8.88
N THR A 64 0.10 0.67 8.53
CA THR A 64 0.17 1.88 9.38
C THR A 64 -1.15 2.08 10.12
N GLU A 65 -1.18 3.06 11.05
CA GLU A 65 -2.40 3.47 11.76
C GLU A 65 -3.51 3.94 10.82
N THR A 66 -3.15 4.59 9.70
CA THR A 66 -4.10 5.17 8.75
C THR A 66 -4.43 4.25 7.57
N GLY A 67 -3.69 3.14 7.40
CA GLY A 67 -3.93 2.17 6.33
C GLY A 67 -2.65 1.51 5.79
N PRO A 68 -2.78 0.64 4.78
CA PRO A 68 -1.63 0.00 4.17
C PRO A 68 -0.84 0.96 3.27
N VAL A 69 0.48 0.85 3.32
CA VAL A 69 1.44 1.61 2.52
C VAL A 69 2.34 0.63 1.76
N SER A 70 2.64 0.90 0.50
CA SER A 70 3.58 0.12 -0.31
C SER A 70 4.49 1.05 -1.09
N GLY A 71 5.74 1.17 -0.64
CA GLY A 71 6.67 2.19 -1.17
C GLY A 71 6.09 3.59 -0.94
N GLU A 72 5.91 4.34 -2.02
CA GLU A 72 5.31 5.69 -2.00
C GLU A 72 3.77 5.66 -2.05
N VAL A 73 3.17 4.51 -2.37
CA VAL A 73 1.72 4.38 -2.52
C VAL A 73 1.06 4.19 -1.16
N THR A 74 0.28 5.17 -0.73
CA THR A 74 -0.55 5.09 0.49
C THR A 74 -2.02 4.85 0.12
N ASP A 75 -2.70 3.94 0.81
CA ASP A 75 -4.11 3.64 0.53
C ASP A 75 -5.00 4.86 0.76
N ARG A 76 -5.78 5.21 -0.27
CA ARG A 76 -6.82 6.25 -0.29
C ARG A 76 -6.35 7.62 0.15
N ASN A 77 -5.12 7.97 -0.19
CA ASN A 77 -4.56 9.28 0.11
C ASN A 77 -5.13 10.40 -0.78
N PHE A 78 -5.75 10.02 -1.91
CA PHE A 78 -6.40 10.96 -2.84
C PHE A 78 -7.91 10.69 -2.93
N ILE A 79 -8.66 11.76 -3.16
CA ILE A 79 -10.11 11.72 -3.32
C ILE A 79 -10.56 12.65 -4.45
N ILE A 80 -11.57 12.24 -5.19
CA ILE A 80 -12.18 13.06 -6.24
C ILE A 80 -13.43 13.71 -5.65
N ILE A 81 -13.53 15.03 -5.77
CA ILE A 81 -14.66 15.82 -5.30
C ILE A 81 -15.27 16.63 -6.43
N ASN A 82 -16.54 16.98 -6.29
CA ASN A 82 -17.21 17.96 -7.12
C ASN A 82 -16.75 19.37 -6.72
N GLY A 83 -16.23 20.15 -7.66
CA GLY A 83 -15.69 21.47 -7.39
C GLY A 83 -16.72 22.51 -6.92
N LYS A 84 -18.01 22.30 -7.20
CA LYS A 84 -19.09 23.24 -6.83
C LYS A 84 -19.62 23.01 -5.42
N ASP A 85 -19.92 21.76 -5.07
CA ASP A 85 -20.57 21.44 -3.80
C ASP A 85 -19.65 20.77 -2.76
N GLY A 86 -18.44 20.40 -3.17
CA GLY A 86 -17.41 19.76 -2.35
C GLY A 86 -17.68 18.28 -2.03
N LYS A 87 -18.72 17.67 -2.62
CA LYS A 87 -19.03 16.26 -2.34
C LYS A 87 -18.09 15.35 -3.09
N PHE A 88 -17.60 14.32 -2.40
CA PHE A 88 -16.78 13.29 -3.02
C PHE A 88 -17.60 12.35 -3.91
N TYR A 89 -16.96 11.90 -4.99
CA TYR A 89 -17.49 10.83 -5.82
C TYR A 89 -17.10 9.46 -5.27
N THR A 90 -18.00 8.50 -5.46
CA THR A 90 -17.77 7.09 -5.16
C THR A 90 -17.96 6.23 -6.39
N GLY A 91 -17.34 5.05 -6.40
CA GLY A 91 -17.56 4.05 -7.44
C GLY A 91 -19.03 3.58 -7.55
N ARG A 92 -19.85 3.80 -6.52
CA ARG A 92 -21.31 3.55 -6.56
C ARG A 92 -22.05 4.58 -7.41
N GLN A 93 -21.64 5.85 -7.33
CA GLN A 93 -22.21 6.94 -8.12
C GLN A 93 -21.64 6.98 -9.54
N LYS A 94 -20.33 6.72 -9.65
CA LYS A 94 -19.55 6.79 -10.89
C LYS A 94 -18.74 5.50 -11.08
N PRO A 95 -19.35 4.41 -11.58
CA PRO A 95 -18.66 3.13 -11.76
C PRO A 95 -17.45 3.21 -12.69
N CYS A 96 -17.42 4.15 -13.64
CA CYS A 96 -16.28 4.37 -14.54
C CYS A 96 -14.95 4.66 -13.80
N LEU A 97 -15.01 5.16 -12.55
CA LEU A 97 -13.81 5.41 -11.74
C LEU A 97 -12.94 4.16 -11.57
N VAL A 98 -13.54 2.97 -11.47
CA VAL A 98 -12.80 1.71 -11.27
C VAL A 98 -11.95 1.30 -12.48
N MET A 99 -12.18 1.95 -13.63
CA MET A 99 -11.40 1.74 -14.85
C MET A 99 -10.17 2.65 -14.91
N ILE A 100 -10.10 3.68 -14.06
CA ILE A 100 -8.96 4.59 -13.98
C ILE A 100 -7.82 3.86 -13.27
N GLU A 101 -6.78 3.55 -14.03
CA GLU A 101 -5.51 3.04 -13.51
C GLU A 101 -4.79 4.15 -12.77
N THR A 102 -4.25 3.82 -11.60
CA THR A 102 -3.54 4.78 -10.75
C THR A 102 -2.21 4.21 -10.31
N ASP A 103 -1.18 5.05 -10.36
CA ASP A 103 0.12 4.72 -9.81
C ASP A 103 0.78 5.94 -9.17
N VAL A 104 1.64 5.71 -8.17
CA VAL A 104 2.49 6.73 -7.58
C VAL A 104 3.93 6.25 -7.66
N GLN A 105 4.76 6.99 -8.39
CA GLN A 105 6.20 6.76 -8.52
C GLN A 105 6.92 8.10 -8.56
N ASP A 106 8.07 8.19 -7.91
CA ASP A 106 8.91 9.40 -7.87
C ASP A 106 8.12 10.67 -7.51
N ARG A 107 7.18 10.54 -6.55
CA ARG A 107 6.26 11.61 -6.12
C ARG A 107 5.35 12.18 -7.21
N VAL A 108 5.10 11.39 -8.26
CA VAL A 108 4.14 11.70 -9.30
C VAL A 108 2.99 10.71 -9.21
N LEU A 109 1.76 11.22 -9.03
CA LEU A 109 0.56 10.42 -9.19
C LEU A 109 0.15 10.43 -10.66
N THR A 110 0.14 9.26 -11.28
CA THR A 110 -0.31 9.06 -12.66
C THR A 110 -1.72 8.48 -12.65
N LEU A 111 -2.65 9.12 -13.38
CA LEU A 111 -3.97 8.58 -13.66
C LEU A 111 -4.07 8.24 -15.15
N LYS A 112 -4.55 7.04 -15.47
CA LYS A 112 -4.70 6.57 -16.85
C LYS A 112 -6.10 6.01 -17.09
N TYR A 113 -6.72 6.42 -18.19
CA TYR A 113 -8.03 5.94 -18.63
C TYR A 113 -8.01 5.70 -20.14
N GLY A 114 -7.97 4.43 -20.54
CA GLY A 114 -7.73 4.06 -21.94
C GLY A 114 -6.37 4.54 -22.43
N GLU A 115 -6.35 5.32 -23.51
CA GLU A 115 -5.14 5.93 -24.08
C GLU A 115 -4.76 7.27 -23.43
N LYS A 116 -5.64 7.84 -22.59
CA LYS A 116 -5.41 9.14 -21.95
C LYS A 116 -4.71 8.97 -20.63
N CYS A 117 -3.82 9.90 -20.33
CA CYS A 117 -3.03 9.91 -19.11
C CYS A 117 -2.85 11.34 -18.62
N VAL A 118 -2.84 11.52 -17.30
CA VAL A 118 -2.52 12.79 -16.64
C VAL A 118 -1.68 12.51 -15.40
N GLU A 119 -0.81 13.46 -15.07
CA GLU A 119 0.14 13.36 -13.97
C GLU A 119 -0.10 14.49 -12.96
N VAL A 120 0.14 14.19 -11.68
CA VAL A 120 0.12 15.16 -10.57
C VAL A 120 1.45 15.09 -9.86
N HIS A 121 2.21 16.17 -9.92
CA HIS A 121 3.43 16.31 -9.12
C HIS A 121 3.07 16.65 -7.68
N ILE A 122 3.23 15.68 -6.77
CA ILE A 122 2.81 15.81 -5.37
C ILE A 122 3.59 16.93 -4.67
N ASP A 123 4.88 17.08 -4.98
CA ASP A 123 5.71 18.14 -4.40
C ASP A 123 5.21 19.55 -4.79
N GLU A 124 4.69 19.73 -6.01
CA GLU A 124 4.12 21.01 -6.45
C GLU A 124 2.80 21.32 -5.74
N VAL A 125 1.94 20.30 -5.58
CA VAL A 125 0.68 20.43 -4.83
C VAL A 125 0.96 20.84 -3.38
N LEU A 126 1.97 20.23 -2.74
CA LEU A 126 2.39 20.54 -1.38
C LEU A 126 3.01 21.94 -1.23
N GLN A 127 3.63 22.47 -2.30
CA GLN A 127 4.17 23.82 -2.33
C GLN A 127 3.06 24.87 -2.52
N ARG A 128 2.12 24.62 -3.44
CA ARG A 128 1.01 25.52 -3.74
C ARG A 128 0.06 25.68 -2.55
N ARG A 129 -0.20 24.59 -1.83
CA ARG A 129 -1.07 24.56 -0.62
C ARG A 129 -2.48 25.14 -0.84
N ASP A 130 -3.03 24.94 -2.03
CA ASP A 130 -4.41 25.33 -2.32
C ASP A 130 -5.37 24.38 -1.59
N VAL A 131 -5.99 24.87 -0.53
CA VAL A 131 -6.88 24.05 0.31
C VAL A 131 -8.27 23.98 -0.31
N ARG A 132 -8.81 22.76 -0.40
CA ARG A 132 -10.19 22.47 -0.79
C ARG A 132 -10.86 21.62 0.28
N THR A 133 -12.09 22.00 0.63
CA THR A 133 -12.88 21.29 1.63
C THR A 133 -13.76 20.22 0.98
N ALA A 134 -13.57 18.97 1.40
CA ALA A 134 -14.35 17.82 0.97
C ALA A 134 -15.43 17.48 2.01
N LYS A 135 -16.67 17.27 1.55
CA LYS A 135 -17.80 16.80 2.36
C LYS A 135 -17.96 15.30 2.20
N LEU A 136 -17.51 14.54 3.18
CA LEU A 136 -17.48 13.09 3.24
C LEU A 136 -18.81 12.48 3.73
N PHE A 137 -18.84 11.16 3.93
CA PHE A 137 -20.01 10.46 4.48
C PHE A 137 -20.40 11.00 5.86
N HIS A 138 -21.70 10.97 6.17
CA HIS A 138 -22.25 11.41 7.46
C HIS A 138 -21.90 12.86 7.81
N GLU A 139 -21.89 13.76 6.82
CA GLU A 139 -21.58 15.19 6.99
C GLU A 139 -20.19 15.47 7.58
N GLN A 140 -19.28 14.49 7.51
CA GLN A 140 -17.90 14.72 7.86
C GLN A 140 -17.26 15.69 6.86
N ILE A 141 -16.38 16.54 7.37
CA ILE A 141 -15.66 17.51 6.56
C ILE A 141 -14.17 17.22 6.73
N SER A 142 -13.45 17.21 5.61
CA SER A 142 -12.00 17.08 5.59
C SER A 142 -11.42 18.05 4.59
N ASP A 143 -10.34 18.72 4.96
CA ASP A 143 -9.58 19.53 4.03
C ASP A 143 -8.56 18.67 3.28
N GLY A 144 -8.31 19.03 2.03
CA GLY A 144 -7.32 18.43 1.16
C GLY A 144 -6.67 19.50 0.29
N LEU A 145 -5.63 19.10 -0.44
CA LEU A 145 -4.95 20.00 -1.38
C LEU A 145 -5.47 19.77 -2.80
N ASP A 146 -5.70 20.86 -3.50
CA ASP A 146 -6.09 20.85 -4.91
C ASP A 146 -4.97 20.24 -5.75
N CYS A 147 -5.30 19.28 -6.60
CA CYS A 147 -4.34 18.62 -7.50
C CYS A 147 -4.15 19.38 -8.82
N GLY A 148 -4.94 20.42 -9.09
CA GLY A 148 -4.79 21.31 -10.24
C GLY A 148 -5.78 21.07 -11.37
N ASP A 149 -5.91 22.08 -12.22
CA ASP A 149 -6.95 22.16 -13.26
C ASP A 149 -6.79 21.10 -14.37
N GLU A 150 -5.56 20.64 -14.63
CA GLU A 150 -5.29 19.61 -15.65
C GLU A 150 -5.93 18.28 -15.30
N VAL A 151 -5.76 17.83 -14.05
CA VAL A 151 -6.43 16.62 -13.55
C VAL A 151 -7.92 16.82 -13.41
N SER A 152 -8.36 18.03 -13.02
CA SER A 152 -9.78 18.35 -13.01
C SER A 152 -10.40 18.18 -14.39
N ALA A 153 -9.78 18.74 -15.45
CA ALA A 153 -10.25 18.62 -16.82
C ALA A 153 -10.27 17.16 -17.31
N PHE A 154 -9.23 16.38 -17.01
CA PHE A 154 -9.16 14.94 -17.30
C PHE A 154 -10.32 14.17 -16.65
N LEU A 155 -10.58 14.42 -15.36
CA LEU A 155 -11.65 13.74 -14.63
C LEU A 155 -13.03 14.21 -15.08
N SER A 156 -13.21 15.50 -15.35
CA SER A 156 -14.44 16.08 -15.90
C SER A 156 -14.84 15.43 -17.22
N GLU A 157 -13.87 15.16 -18.10
CA GLU A 157 -14.14 14.48 -19.36
C GLU A 157 -14.62 13.03 -19.15
N ILE A 158 -14.02 12.30 -18.22
CA ILE A 158 -14.38 10.89 -17.93
C ILE A 158 -15.73 10.79 -17.20
N LEU A 159 -16.02 11.75 -16.32
CA LEU A 159 -17.22 11.77 -15.49
C LEU A 159 -18.42 12.43 -16.18
N GLU A 160 -18.19 13.05 -17.35
CA GLU A 160 -19.15 13.86 -18.11
C GLU A 160 -19.78 14.96 -17.26
N GLU A 161 -18.99 15.59 -16.38
CA GLU A 161 -19.43 16.63 -15.46
C GLU A 161 -18.46 17.81 -15.45
N ALA A 162 -18.99 19.03 -15.27
CA ALA A 162 -18.18 20.23 -15.16
C ALA A 162 -17.32 20.19 -13.88
N GLY A 163 -16.03 20.54 -14.03
CA GLY A 163 -15.08 20.74 -12.93
C GLY A 163 -15.53 21.81 -11.95
#